data_AF-A0A7S1GY72-F1
#
_entry.id   AF-A0A7S1GY72-F1
#
_cell.length_a   1.000
_cell.length_b   1.000
_cell.length_c   1.000
_cell.angle_alpha   90.00
_cell.angle_beta   90.00
_cell.angle_gamma   90.00
#
_symmetry.space_group_name_H-M   'P 1'
#
loop_
_entity.id
_entity.type
_entity.pdbx_description
1 polymer ?
#
loop_
_entity_poly.entity_id
_entity_poly.type
_entity_poly.pdbx_seq_one_letter_code
_entity_poly.pdbx_strand_id
1 'polypeptide(L)'
;AYRAAIASEGVGPVDKARALKRRSRLLLLRGNVECALTDLKECVGTLEGVQERTDQIRRKLGKAHFNMGAIRFRQDTLQEAEASFLAAARSDPGCWAAKGYLGLIYARRGLTCRGRALRMLTE
;
A
#
# COMPACT_ATOMS: atom_id res chain seq x y z
N ALA A 1 -19.02 -7.08 -14.24
CA ALA A 1 -19.66 -8.01 -13.29
C ALA A 1 -19.21 -7.77 -11.83
N TYR A 2 -17.96 -8.07 -11.41
CA TYR A 2 -17.59 -7.99 -9.98
C TYR A 2 -17.50 -6.56 -9.40
N ARG A 3 -17.09 -5.54 -10.18
CA ARG A 3 -17.20 -4.11 -9.77
C ARG A 3 -18.65 -3.70 -9.51
N ALA A 4 -19.60 -4.22 -10.29
CA ALA A 4 -21.03 -3.98 -10.10
C ALA A 4 -21.59 -4.67 -8.83
N ALA A 5 -21.03 -5.82 -8.44
CA ALA A 5 -21.36 -6.50 -7.19
C ALA A 5 -20.79 -5.82 -5.93
N ILE A 6 -19.75 -4.99 -6.06
CA ILE A 6 -19.23 -4.14 -4.97
C ILE A 6 -20.04 -2.82 -4.88
N ALA A 7 -20.61 -2.38 -6.01
CA ALA A 7 -21.41 -1.18 -6.13
C ALA A 7 -22.91 -1.40 -5.86
N SER A 8 -23.37 -2.65 -5.64
CA SER A 8 -24.75 -2.91 -5.26
C SER A 8 -25.04 -2.31 -3.89
N GLU A 9 -25.83 -1.25 -3.91
CA GLU A 9 -26.33 -0.41 -2.83
C GLU A 9 -26.75 -1.26 -1.62
N GLY A 10 -26.04 -1.12 -0.50
CA GLY A 10 -26.37 -1.81 0.77
C GLY A 10 -25.18 -2.37 1.54
N VAL A 11 -23.99 -2.43 0.95
CA VAL A 11 -22.78 -2.92 1.62
C VAL A 11 -22.09 -1.79 2.38
N GLY A 12 -22.05 -1.87 3.71
CA GLY A 12 -21.38 -0.87 4.56
C GLY A 12 -19.92 -0.62 4.16
N PRO A 13 -19.34 0.56 4.46
CA PRO A 13 -18.02 0.97 3.96
C PRO A 13 -16.91 -0.03 4.33
N VAL A 14 -17.02 -0.67 5.50
CA VAL A 14 -16.07 -1.69 5.97
C VAL A 14 -16.17 -2.99 5.17
N ASP A 15 -17.36 -3.37 4.73
CA ASP A 15 -17.59 -4.58 3.93
C ASP A 15 -17.18 -4.35 2.48
N LYS A 16 -17.40 -3.13 1.96
CA LYS A 16 -16.85 -2.68 0.67
C LYS A 16 -15.32 -2.78 0.66
N ALA A 17 -14.66 -2.23 1.69
CA ALA A 17 -13.21 -2.34 1.84
C ALA A 17 -12.73 -3.81 1.95
N ARG A 18 -13.50 -4.68 2.62
CA ARG A 18 -13.19 -6.12 2.70
C ARG A 18 -13.23 -6.79 1.33
N ALA A 19 -14.25 -6.49 0.53
CA ALA A 19 -14.41 -7.04 -0.82
C ALA A 19 -13.30 -6.58 -1.77
N LEU A 20 -12.99 -5.28 -1.76
CA LEU A 20 -11.89 -4.70 -2.55
C LEU A 20 -10.53 -5.32 -2.17
N LYS A 21 -10.27 -5.54 -0.88
CA LYS A 21 -9.03 -6.21 -0.43
C LYS A 21 -8.94 -7.68 -0.88
N ARG A 22 -10.06 -8.41 -0.88
CA ARG A 22 -10.09 -9.80 -1.39
C ARG A 22 -9.81 -9.82 -2.90
N ARG A 23 -10.44 -8.91 -3.65
CA ARG A 23 -10.25 -8.78 -5.08
C ARG A 23 -8.82 -8.37 -5.45
N SER A 24 -8.25 -7.38 -4.76
CA SER A 24 -6.86 -6.96 -5.02
C SER A 24 -5.88 -8.11 -4.79
N ARG A 25 -6.09 -8.96 -3.77
CA ARG A 25 -5.29 -10.18 -3.56
C ARG A 25 -5.37 -11.13 -4.75
N LEU A 26 -6.56 -11.37 -5.29
CA LEU A 26 -6.74 -12.23 -6.47
C LEU A 26 -6.09 -11.64 -7.72
N LEU A 27 -6.19 -10.31 -7.89
CA LEU A 27 -5.56 -9.61 -9.00
C LEU A 27 -4.03 -9.67 -8.93
N LEU A 28 -3.45 -9.59 -7.74
CA LEU A 28 -2.00 -9.78 -7.53
C LEU A 28 -1.54 -11.18 -7.93
N LEU A 29 -2.31 -12.23 -7.60
CA LEU A 29 -2.00 -13.60 -8.01
C LEU A 29 -2.07 -13.78 -9.53
N ARG A 30 -2.91 -13.00 -10.21
CA ARG A 30 -3.04 -13.00 -11.67
C ARG A 30 -2.05 -12.09 -12.38
N GLY A 31 -1.14 -11.42 -11.66
CA GLY A 31 -0.18 -10.47 -12.22
C GLY A 31 -0.76 -9.09 -12.57
N ASN A 32 -2.05 -8.84 -12.32
CA ASN A 32 -2.73 -7.58 -12.64
C ASN A 32 -2.51 -6.53 -11.54
N VAL A 33 -1.26 -6.08 -11.40
CA VAL A 33 -0.81 -5.17 -10.33
C VAL A 33 -1.46 -3.79 -10.40
N GLU A 34 -1.70 -3.23 -11.58
CA GLU A 34 -2.32 -1.90 -11.73
C GLU A 34 -3.76 -1.90 -11.21
N CYS A 35 -4.57 -2.87 -11.64
CA CYS A 35 -5.94 -3.05 -11.16
C CYS A 35 -5.97 -3.29 -9.65
N ALA A 36 -5.02 -4.09 -9.12
CA ALA A 36 -4.91 -4.33 -7.69
C ALA A 36 -4.59 -3.04 -6.91
N LEU A 37 -3.72 -2.18 -7.47
CA LEU A 37 -3.35 -0.91 -6.87
C LEU A 37 -4.51 0.09 -6.90
N THR A 38 -5.33 0.11 -7.96
CA THR A 38 -6.56 0.92 -8.00
C THR A 38 -7.59 0.47 -6.95
N ASP A 39 -7.80 -0.85 -6.81
CA ASP A 39 -8.72 -1.40 -5.81
C ASP A 39 -8.23 -1.11 -4.37
N LEU A 40 -6.91 -1.08 -4.14
CA LEU A 40 -6.33 -0.72 -2.84
C LEU A 40 -6.44 0.77 -2.54
N LYS A 41 -6.29 1.66 -3.54
CA LYS A 41 -6.54 3.10 -3.38
C LYS A 41 -7.99 3.37 -3.00
N GLU A 42 -8.94 2.72 -3.68
CA GLU A 42 -10.36 2.84 -3.36
C GLU A 42 -10.66 2.30 -1.95
N CYS A 43 -10.04 1.17 -1.57
CA CYS A 43 -10.08 0.65 -0.20
C CYS A 43 -9.69 1.69 0.86
N VAL A 44 -8.55 2.35 0.66
CA VAL A 44 -8.04 3.37 1.57
C VAL A 44 -9.04 4.52 1.68
N GLY A 45 -9.51 5.07 0.55
CA GLY A 45 -10.50 6.15 0.56
C GLY A 45 -11.80 5.78 1.28
N THR A 46 -12.31 4.55 1.09
CA THR A 46 -13.50 4.08 1.81
C THR A 46 -13.30 3.96 3.31
N LEU A 47 -12.09 3.61 3.77
CA LEU A 47 -11.77 3.47 5.19
C LEU A 47 -11.45 4.80 5.86
N GLU A 48 -10.85 5.75 5.13
CA GLU A 48 -10.58 7.10 5.63
C GLU A 48 -11.87 7.90 5.86
N GLY A 49 -12.90 7.65 5.04
CA GLY A 49 -14.22 8.28 5.19
C GLY A 49 -15.06 7.76 6.36
N VAL A 50 -14.67 6.65 7.01
CA VAL A 50 -15.39 6.14 8.19
C VAL A 50 -15.04 7.00 9.41
N GLN A 51 -16.03 7.70 9.97
CA GLN A 51 -15.83 8.60 11.11
C GLN A 51 -15.43 7.87 12.39
N GLU A 52 -15.88 6.63 12.57
CA GLU A 52 -15.52 5.79 13.71
C GLU A 52 -14.12 5.18 13.54
N ARG A 53 -13.10 5.89 14.02
CA ARG A 53 -11.70 5.42 13.99
C ARG A 53 -11.43 4.38 15.07
N THR A 54 -12.04 3.20 14.94
CA THR A 54 -11.73 2.05 15.77
C THR A 54 -10.34 1.48 15.44
N ASP A 55 -9.70 0.83 16.41
CA ASP A 55 -8.39 0.21 16.21
C ASP A 55 -8.40 -0.86 15.10
N GLN A 56 -9.54 -1.49 14.84
CA GLN A 56 -9.68 -2.43 13.74
C GLN A 56 -9.58 -1.75 12.38
N ILE A 57 -10.16 -0.55 12.23
CA ILE A 57 -10.09 0.23 10.99
C ILE A 57 -8.66 0.73 10.76
N ARG A 58 -8.00 1.24 11.81
CA ARG A 58 -6.58 1.62 11.77
C ARG A 58 -5.67 0.50 11.28
N ARG A 59 -5.82 -0.72 11.84
CA ARG A 59 -5.09 -1.92 11.38
C ARG A 59 -5.42 -2.32 9.94
N LYS A 60 -6.67 -2.17 9.50
CA LYS A 60 -7.06 -2.45 8.10
C LYS A 60 -6.45 -1.45 7.12
N LEU A 61 -6.47 -0.16 7.48
CA LEU A 61 -5.89 0.93 6.71
C LEU A 61 -4.37 0.75 6.58
N GLY A 62 -3.69 0.44 7.68
CA GLY A 62 -2.26 0.13 7.68
C GLY A 62 -1.91 -1.03 6.75
N LYS A 63 -2.69 -2.12 6.80
CA LYS A 63 -2.51 -3.27 5.88
C LYS A 63 -2.77 -2.92 4.41
N ALA A 64 -3.70 -2.02 4.11
CA ALA A 64 -3.98 -1.59 2.74
C ALA A 64 -2.83 -0.76 2.18
N HIS A 65 -2.35 0.24 2.94
CA HIS A 65 -1.17 1.03 2.59
C HIS A 65 0.09 0.17 2.44
N PHE A 66 0.29 -0.81 3.32
CA PHE A 66 1.39 -1.76 3.22
C PHE A 66 1.37 -2.53 1.90
N ASN A 67 0.21 -3.08 1.51
CA ASN A 67 0.06 -3.80 0.25
C ASN A 67 0.32 -2.89 -0.96
N MET A 68 -0.09 -1.61 -0.91
CA MET A 68 0.25 -0.64 -1.96
C MET A 68 1.75 -0.39 -2.04
N GLY A 69 2.41 -0.21 -0.88
CA GLY A 69 3.85 -0.05 -0.80
C GLY A 69 4.61 -1.24 -1.37
N ALA A 70 4.16 -2.47 -1.08
CA ALA A 70 4.76 -3.69 -1.61
C ALA A 70 4.65 -3.79 -3.14
N ILE A 71 3.51 -3.38 -3.72
CA ILE A 71 3.34 -3.33 -5.18
C ILE A 71 4.28 -2.30 -5.80
N ARG A 72 4.31 -1.08 -5.25
CA ARG A 72 5.17 0.02 -5.72
C ARG A 72 6.66 -0.30 -5.60
N PHE A 73 7.04 -0.96 -4.51
CA PHE A 73 8.40 -1.45 -4.30
C PHE A 73 8.82 -2.44 -5.39
N ARG A 74 7.91 -3.34 -5.82
CA ARG A 74 8.14 -4.26 -6.94
C ARG A 74 8.17 -3.57 -8.30
N GLN A 75 7.47 -2.44 -8.44
CA GLN A 75 7.50 -1.60 -9.64
C GLN A 75 8.73 -0.67 -9.67
N ASP A 76 9.64 -0.79 -8.70
CA ASP A 76 10.83 0.04 -8.52
C ASP A 76 10.56 1.54 -8.27
N THR A 77 9.30 1.90 -7.97
CA THR A 77 8.91 3.27 -7.60
C THR A 77 9.17 3.52 -6.11
N LEU A 78 10.45 3.57 -5.74
CA LEU A 78 10.89 3.60 -4.34
C LEU A 78 10.35 4.81 -3.56
N GLN A 79 10.20 6.00 -4.16
CA GLN A 79 9.65 7.16 -3.45
C GLN A 79 8.17 6.96 -3.08
N GLU A 80 7.37 6.39 -4.00
CA GLU A 80 5.95 6.16 -3.77
C GLU A 80 5.71 4.98 -2.82
N ALA A 81 6.58 3.98 -2.89
CA ALA A 81 6.61 2.86 -1.95
C ALA A 81 6.88 3.38 -0.54
N GLU A 82 7.86 4.27 -0.37
CA GLU A 82 8.20 4.89 0.92
C GLU A 82 7.00 5.63 1.52
N ALA A 83 6.35 6.50 0.75
CA ALA A 83 5.16 7.21 1.20
C ALA A 83 4.05 6.25 1.65
N SER A 84 3.87 5.13 0.94
CA SER A 84 2.88 4.10 1.29
C SER A 84 3.25 3.36 2.57
N PHE A 85 4.53 3.02 2.78
CA PHE A 85 4.96 2.36 4.01
C PHE A 85 4.97 3.28 5.22
N LEU A 86 5.26 4.57 5.04
CA LEU A 86 5.11 5.58 6.09
C LEU A 86 3.65 5.73 6.51
N ALA A 87 2.72 5.79 5.55
CA ALA A 87 1.29 5.79 5.83
C ALA A 87 0.88 4.52 6.60
N ALA A 88 1.38 3.35 6.18
CA ALA A 88 1.11 2.10 6.88
C ALA A 88 1.58 2.11 8.35
N ALA A 89 2.78 2.61 8.61
CA ALA A 89 3.34 2.71 9.96
C ALA A 89 2.63 3.74 10.84
N ARG A 90 2.10 4.82 10.24
CA ARG A 90 1.28 5.82 10.95
C ARG A 90 -0.10 5.28 11.31
N SER A 91 -0.73 4.55 10.40
CA SER A 91 -2.07 3.97 10.62
C SER A 91 -2.03 2.79 11.58
N ASP A 92 -1.00 1.94 11.49
CA ASP A 92 -0.80 0.78 12.35
C ASP A 92 0.63 0.77 12.90
N PRO A 93 0.86 1.35 14.10
CA PRO A 93 2.16 1.34 14.75
C PRO A 93 2.74 -0.06 14.98
N GLY A 94 1.88 -1.09 15.01
CA GLY A 94 2.26 -2.50 15.14
C GLY A 94 2.68 -3.16 13.81
N CYS A 95 2.68 -2.44 12.69
CA CYS A 95 3.09 -2.96 11.39
C CYS A 95 4.63 -2.98 11.26
N TRP A 96 5.30 -3.91 11.94
CA TRP A 96 6.75 -4.11 11.88
C TRP A 96 7.25 -4.37 10.45
N ALA A 97 6.45 -5.04 9.63
CA ALA A 97 6.76 -5.28 8.22
C ALA A 97 6.97 -3.97 7.45
N ALA A 98 6.15 -2.94 7.68
CA ALA A 98 6.32 -1.64 7.02
C ALA A 98 7.65 -0.97 7.40
N LYS A 99 8.05 -1.04 8.67
CA LYS A 99 9.36 -0.53 9.13
C LYS A 99 10.53 -1.28 8.47
N GLY A 100 10.41 -2.60 8.31
CA GLY A 100 11.41 -3.41 7.61
C GLY A 100 11.60 -2.99 6.14
N TYR A 101 10.50 -2.77 5.41
CA TYR A 101 10.59 -2.28 4.02
C TYR A 101 11.10 -0.83 3.93
N LEU A 102 10.78 0.04 4.90
CA LEU A 102 11.38 1.39 4.97
C LEU A 102 12.90 1.31 5.15
N GLY A 103 13.39 0.43 6.03
CA GLY A 103 14.82 0.18 6.19
C GLY A 103 15.48 -0.27 4.88
N LEU A 104 14.83 -1.18 4.14
CA LEU A 104 15.31 -1.63 2.83
C LEU A 104 15.35 -0.51 1.79
N ILE A 105 14.31 0.34 1.75
CA ILE A 105 14.26 1.51 0.86
C ILE A 105 15.38 2.48 1.20
N TYR A 106 15.57 2.81 2.49
CA TYR A 106 16.63 3.71 2.92
C TYR A 106 18.03 3.16 2.66
N ALA A 107 18.25 1.86 2.84
CA ALA A 107 19.50 1.22 2.44
C ALA A 107 19.75 1.35 0.93
N ARG A 108 18.72 1.10 0.12
CA ARG A 108 18.81 1.18 -1.36
C ARG A 108 19.03 2.63 -1.85
N ARG A 109 18.41 3.62 -1.19
CA ARG A 109 18.64 5.07 -1.43
C ARG A 109 20.03 5.53 -0.98
N GLY A 110 20.49 5.08 0.20
CA GLY A 110 21.84 5.37 0.69
C GLY A 110 22.94 4.80 -0.22
N LEU A 111 22.73 3.61 -0.76
CA LEU A 111 23.62 2.99 -1.75
C LEU A 111 23.62 3.73 -3.10
N THR A 112 22.48 4.28 -3.54
CA THR A 112 22.41 5.05 -4.79
C THR A 112 23.01 6.46 -4.64
N CYS A 113 22.84 7.12 -3.49
CA CYS A 113 23.55 8.37 -3.20
C CYS A 113 25.07 8.14 -3.17
N ARG A 114 25.52 7.07 -2.48
CA ARG A 114 26.94 6.68 -2.44
C ARG A 114 27.47 6.27 -3.82
N GLY A 115 26.68 5.55 -4.62
CA GLY A 115 27.02 5.13 -5.98
C GLY A 115 27.05 6.28 -6.99
N ARG A 116 26.15 7.26 -6.90
CA ARG A 116 26.22 8.50 -7.69
C ARG A 116 27.45 9.33 -7.34
N ALA A 117 27.76 9.47 -6.05
CA ALA A 117 28.95 10.19 -5.61
C ALA A 117 30.23 9.52 -6.13
N LEU A 118 30.33 8.19 -6.11
CA LEU A 118 31.47 7.46 -6.69
C LEU A 118 31.54 7.62 -8.21
N ARG A 119 30.40 7.57 -8.92
CA ARG A 119 30.36 7.71 -10.38
C ARG A 119 30.79 9.10 -10.85
N MET A 120 30.42 10.15 -10.11
CA MET A 120 30.88 11.53 -10.36
C MET A 120 32.36 11.75 -10.05
N LEU A 121 33.00 10.88 -9.26
CA LEU A 121 34.44 10.96 -8.97
C LEU A 121 35.29 10.16 -9.96
N THR A 122 34.66 9.31 -10.77
CA THR A 122 35.33 8.44 -11.76
C THR A 122 35.14 8.91 -13.21
N GLU A 123 34.37 9.97 -13.43
CA GLU A 123 34.24 10.71 -14.69
C GLU A 123 35.05 12.01 -14.57
#